data_AF-Q0C6F4-F1
#
_entry.id   AF-Q0C6F4-F1
#
_cell.length_a   1.000
_cell.length_b   1.000
_cell.length_c   1.000
_cell.angle_alpha   90.00
_cell.angle_beta   90.00
_cell.angle_gamma   90.00
#
_symmetry.space_group_name_H-M   'P 1'
#
loop_
_entity.id
_entity.type
_entity.pdbx_description
1 polymer ?
#
loop_
_entity_poly.entity_id
_entity_poly.type
_entity_poly.pdbx_seq_one_letter_code
_entity_poly.pdbx_strand_id
1 'polypeptide(L)' 'MSMVVLKTDRIPDGKTIALLELLRLHDISPATVMVRVNGKVIQKQQFCELHIRRGAIVKAYPFVGGG' A
#
# COMPACT_ATOMS: atom_id res chain seq x y z
N MET A 1 -2.05 -17.34 -0.68
CA MET A 1 -1.48 -16.02 -0.34
C MET A 1 -2.65 -15.09 -0.07
N SER A 2 -2.83 -14.61 1.15
CA SER A 2 -3.89 -13.62 1.43
C SER A 2 -3.55 -12.29 0.74
N MET A 3 -4.58 -11.52 0.39
CA MET A 3 -4.45 -10.21 -0.24
C MET A 3 -5.37 -9.24 0.49
N VAL A 4 -4.85 -8.06 0.80
CA VAL A 4 -5.63 -6.95 1.36
C VAL A 4 -5.74 -5.84 0.33
N VAL A 5 -6.94 -5.35 0.07
CA VAL A 5 -7.17 -4.17 -0.77
C VAL A 5 -7.25 -2.96 0.15
N LEU A 6 -6.34 -1.99 -0.03
CA LEU A 6 -6.32 -0.77 0.77
C LEU A 6 -7.25 0.25 0.13
N LYS A 7 -8.17 0.80 0.92
CA LYS A 7 -9.15 1.76 0.43
C LYS A 7 -8.50 3.14 0.33
N THR A 8 -8.72 3.82 -0.79
CA THR A 8 -8.20 5.16 -1.06
C THR A 8 -9.30 6.24 -1.06
N ASP A 9 -10.51 5.87 -0.64
CA ASP A 9 -11.72 6.71 -0.61
C ASP A 9 -11.64 7.86 0.40
N ARG A 10 -10.84 7.69 1.47
CA ARG A 10 -10.60 8.72 2.49
C ARG A 10 -9.61 9.82 2.06
N ILE A 11 -8.93 9.66 0.92
CA ILE A 11 -8.00 10.67 0.42
C ILE A 11 -8.81 11.81 -0.22
N PRO A 12 -8.72 13.07 0.25
CA PRO A 12 -9.45 14.19 -0.34
C PRO A 12 -9.06 14.44 -1.81
N ASP A 13 -9.97 15.03 -2.58
CA ASP A 13 -9.70 15.35 -3.98
C ASP A 13 -8.54 16.36 -4.10
N GLY A 14 -7.65 16.12 -5.07
CA GLY A 14 -6.42 16.90 -5.26
C GLY A 14 -5.33 16.68 -4.21
N LYS A 15 -5.55 15.80 -3.21
CA LYS A 15 -4.54 15.43 -2.20
C LYS A 15 -3.94 14.06 -2.48
N THR A 16 -2.83 13.80 -1.82
CA THR A 16 -2.15 12.51 -1.80
C THR A 16 -1.81 12.11 -0.38
N ILE A 17 -1.60 10.82 -0.17
CA ILE A 17 -1.09 10.26 1.09
C ILE A 17 0.15 9.41 0.78
N ALA A 18 1.14 9.39 1.67
CA ALA A 18 2.30 8.52 1.50
C ALA A 18 1.87 7.05 1.56
N LEU A 19 2.46 6.17 0.74
CA LEU A 19 2.14 4.75 0.76
C LEU A 19 2.38 4.12 2.14
N LEU A 20 3.45 4.53 2.84
CA LEU A 20 3.72 4.08 4.21
C LEU A 20 2.61 4.45 5.20
N GLU A 21 2.08 5.65 5.10
CA GLU A 21 0.99 6.10 5.96
C GLU A 21 -0.29 5.32 5.65
N LEU A 22 -0.59 5.09 4.36
CA LEU A 22 -1.69 4.23 3.96
C LEU A 22 -1.56 2.80 4.51
N LEU A 23 -0.37 2.21 4.48
CA LEU A 23 -0.12 0.88 5.05
C LEU A 23 -0.33 0.88 6.58
N ARG A 24 0.14 1.91 7.28
CA ARG A 24 -0.04 2.07 8.73
C ARG A 24 -1.50 2.24 9.14
N LEU A 25 -2.29 3.00 8.38
CA LEU A 25 -3.72 3.16 8.61
C LEU A 25 -4.52 1.85 8.50
N HIS A 26 -3.91 0.83 7.87
CA HIS A 26 -4.47 -0.50 7.70
C HIS A 26 -3.75 -1.56 8.55
N ASP A 27 -2.93 -1.14 9.53
CA ASP A 27 -2.15 -2.03 10.41
C ASP A 27 -1.22 -3.02 9.65
N ILE A 28 -0.75 -2.62 8.46
CA ILE A 28 0.15 -3.43 7.64
C ILE A 28 1.58 -2.95 7.81
N SER A 29 2.45 -3.86 8.25
CA SER A 29 3.88 -3.59 8.29
C SER A 29 4.50 -3.60 6.88
N PRO A 30 5.22 -2.53 6.47
CA PRO A 30 5.91 -2.49 5.19
C PRO A 30 7.03 -3.53 5.07
N ALA A 31 7.53 -4.05 6.20
CA ALA A 31 8.56 -5.08 6.21
C ALA A 31 8.03 -6.45 5.73
N THR A 32 6.75 -6.74 6.00
CA THR A 32 6.14 -8.06 5.83
C THR A 32 5.17 -8.11 4.64
N VAL A 33 5.27 -7.19 3.69
CA VAL A 33 4.31 -7.06 2.58
C VAL A 33 4.99 -6.75 1.25
N MET A 34 4.44 -7.30 0.17
CA MET A 34 4.62 -6.82 -1.19
C MET A 34 3.42 -5.94 -1.57
N VAL A 35 3.65 -4.77 -2.16
CA VAL A 35 2.57 -3.86 -2.58
C VAL A 35 2.49 -3.77 -4.10
N ARG A 36 1.27 -3.78 -4.64
CA ARG A 36 0.97 -3.39 -6.00
C ARG A 36 0.08 -2.15 -6.02
N VAL A 37 0.41 -1.18 -6.86
CA VAL A 37 -0.40 0.02 -7.12
C VAL A 37 -0.78 0.02 -8.59
N ASN A 38 -2.09 0.03 -8.89
CA ASN A 38 -2.62 -0.04 -10.25
C ASN A 38 -2.01 -1.20 -11.08
N GLY A 39 -1.81 -2.35 -10.43
CA GLY A 39 -1.24 -3.55 -11.05
C GLY A 39 0.29 -3.62 -11.09
N LYS A 40 1.02 -2.52 -10.83
CA LYS A 40 2.49 -2.48 -10.82
C LYS A 40 3.05 -2.80 -9.44
N VAL A 41 4.04 -3.69 -9.37
CA VAL A 41 4.77 -3.99 -8.13
C VAL A 41 5.62 -2.77 -7.75
N ILE A 42 5.52 -2.34 -6.50
CA ILE A 42 6.31 -1.24 -5.96
C ILE A 42 7.48 -1.83 -5.18
N GLN A 43 8.69 -1.35 -5.46
CA GLN A 43 9.88 -1.79 -4.73
C GLN A 43 9.91 -1.17 -3.33
N LYS A 44 10.50 -1.86 -2.34
CA LYS A 44 10.52 -1.39 -0.96
C LYS A 44 11.18 -0.02 -0.80
N GLN A 45 12.22 0.30 -1.59
CA GLN A 45 12.87 1.61 -1.57
C GLN A 45 11.92 2.75 -1.96
N GLN A 46 10.95 2.45 -2.82
CA GLN A 46 9.98 3.43 -3.32
C GLN A 46 8.83 3.68 -2.34
N PHE A 47 8.70 2.90 -1.26
CA PHE A 47 7.57 3.06 -0.33
C PHE A 47 7.58 4.43 0.35
N CYS A 48 8.76 4.96 0.66
CA CYS A 48 8.92 6.25 1.33
C CYS A 48 8.58 7.44 0.42
N GLU A 49 8.75 7.27 -0.89
CA GLU A 49 8.61 8.36 -1.88
C GLU A 49 7.26 8.32 -2.60
N LEU A 50 6.64 7.14 -2.68
CA LEU A 50 5.41 6.96 -3.44
C LEU A 50 4.21 7.57 -2.71
N HIS A 51 3.55 8.49 -3.39
CA HIS A 51 2.32 9.12 -2.94
C HIS A 51 1.12 8.56 -3.69
N ILE A 52 0.09 8.16 -2.95
CA ILE A 52 -1.14 7.55 -3.45
C ILE A 52 -2.22 8.61 -3.57
N ARG A 53 -2.93 8.62 -4.70
CA ARG A 53 -4.10 9.46 -4.96
C ARG A 53 -5.38 8.68 -4.71
N ARG A 54 -6.46 9.41 -4.44
CA ARG A 54 -7.83 8.86 -4.45
C ARG A 54 -8.08 8.09 -5.74
N GLY A 55 -8.71 6.91 -5.64
CA GLY A 55 -9.05 6.06 -6.77
C GLY A 55 -7.93 5.14 -7.25
N ALA A 56 -6.70 5.28 -6.73
CA ALA A 56 -5.66 4.29 -6.96
C ALA A 56 -6.04 2.95 -6.33
N ILE A 57 -5.78 1.86 -7.06
CA ILE A 57 -6.01 0.49 -6.59
C ILE A 57 -4.73 0.02 -5.91
N VAL A 58 -4.74 -0.06 -4.58
CA VAL A 58 -3.58 -0.52 -3.80
C VAL A 58 -3.87 -1.90 -3.22
N LYS A 59 -3.02 -2.88 -3.56
CA LYS A 59 -3.11 -4.26 -3.10
C LYS A 59 -1.86 -4.62 -2.32
N ALA A 60 -2.05 -5.05 -1.08
CA ALA A 60 -1.02 -5.55 -0.19
C ALA A 60 -1.08 -7.08 -0.16
N TYR A 61 0.07 -7.73 -0.31
CA TYR A 61 0.25 -9.17 -0.26
C TYR A 61 1.19 -9.49 0.90
N PRO A 62 0.66 -9.81 2.09
CA PRO A 62 1.47 -10.18 3.23
C PRO A 62 2.30 -11.42 2.91
N PHE A 63 3.58 -11.39 3.29
CA PHE A 63 4.41 -12.58 3.33
C PHE A 63 3.96 -13.40 4.53
N VAL A 64 3.40 -14.59 4.29
CA VAL A 64 3.24 -15.62 5.31
C VAL A 64 4.59 -16.29 5.49
N GLY A 65 5.42 -15.72 6.37
CA GLY A 65 6.61 -16.39 6.87
C GLY A 65 6.21 -17.35 7.98
N GLY A 66 6.05 -18.63 7.64
CA GLY A 66 6.33 -19.69 8.61
C GLY A 66 7.84 -19.84 8.69
N GLY A 67 8.37 -19.98 9.90
CA GLY A 67 9.72 -20.47 10.10
C GLY A 67 9.89 -21.88 9.54
#